data_AF-A0A1G1YUD5-F1
#
_entry.id   AF-A0A1G1YUD5-F1
#
_cell.length_a   1.000
_cell.length_b   1.000
_cell.length_c   1.000
_cell.angle_alpha   90.00
_cell.angle_beta   90.00
_cell.angle_gamma   90.00
#
_symmetry.space_group_name_H-M   'P 1'
#
loop_
_entity.id
_entity.type
_entity.pdbx_description
1 polymer ?
#
loop_
_entity_poly.entity_id
_entity_poly.type
_entity_poly.pdbx_seq_one_letter_code
_entity_poly.pdbx_strand_id
1 'polypeptide(L)'
;MLRIDQPESMRALLGKRSTVKPPAYDWQDLALRIIDELGIPPKKRNAVFRVCKQHPKRVIEKALNDTKELVKVGERWRYFFKVIENKERPLETKK
;
A
#
# COMPACT_ATOMS: atom_id res chain seq x y z
N MET A 1 8.17 42.43 37.30
CA MET A 1 7.30 41.28 37.63
C MET A 1 6.52 40.89 36.37
N LEU A 2 6.82 39.69 35.85
CA LEU A 2 6.16 38.82 34.86
C LEU A 2 5.29 39.41 33.73
N ARG A 3 5.84 39.30 32.50
CA ARG A 3 5.14 39.36 31.22
C ARG A 3 4.33 38.07 31.02
N ILE A 4 3.05 38.20 30.68
CA ILE A 4 2.19 37.06 30.31
C ILE A 4 2.31 36.91 28.80
N ASP A 5 3.01 35.85 28.41
CA ASP A 5 3.40 35.47 27.05
C ASP A 5 2.24 34.76 26.31
N GLN A 6 2.26 34.82 24.98
CA GLN A 6 1.27 34.27 24.05
C GLN A 6 0.70 32.88 24.40
N PRO A 7 -0.57 32.58 24.06
CA PRO A 7 -0.95 31.21 23.75
C PRO A 7 -0.45 30.87 22.35
N GLU A 8 0.82 30.46 22.24
CA GLU A 8 1.34 29.90 21.00
C GLU A 8 0.59 28.61 20.63
N SER A 9 -0.17 28.73 19.55
CA SER A 9 -0.41 27.68 18.55
C SER A 9 -1.05 26.38 19.04
N MET A 10 -2.38 26.38 19.12
CA MET A 10 -3.22 25.17 19.05
C MET A 10 -2.99 24.32 17.77
N ARG A 11 -2.16 24.80 16.81
CA ARG A 11 -1.71 24.04 15.64
C ARG A 11 -0.46 23.18 15.90
N ALA A 12 0.24 23.35 17.03
CA ALA A 12 1.43 22.57 17.36
C ALA A 12 1.12 21.13 17.81
N LEU A 13 -0.10 20.86 18.26
CA LEU A 13 -0.52 19.52 18.74
C LEU A 13 -1.05 18.61 17.63
N LEU A 14 -1.10 19.09 16.38
CA LEU A 14 -1.36 18.27 15.18
C LEU A 14 -0.05 17.76 14.54
N GLY A 15 1.04 17.74 15.32
CA GLY A 15 2.32 17.16 14.92
C GLY A 15 2.35 15.65 15.20
N LYS A 16 2.27 14.86 14.13
CA LYS A 16 2.92 13.53 14.01
C LYS A 16 2.53 12.47 15.05
N ARG A 17 1.23 12.22 15.23
CA ARG A 17 0.81 10.88 15.68
C ARG A 17 0.70 9.95 14.49
N SER A 18 1.85 9.54 13.94
CA SER A 18 1.88 8.27 13.21
C SER A 18 1.81 7.18 14.27
N THR A 19 0.60 6.94 14.78
CA THR A 19 0.30 5.74 15.52
C THR A 19 0.49 4.60 14.53
N VAL A 20 1.70 4.04 14.48
CA VAL A 20 1.92 2.74 13.87
C VAL A 20 1.19 1.77 14.79
N LYS A 21 -0.13 1.68 14.59
CA LYS A 21 -0.93 0.62 15.17
C LYS A 21 -0.29 -0.66 14.64
N PRO A 22 0.04 -1.64 15.51
CA PRO A 22 0.47 -2.94 15.02
C PRO A 22 -0.60 -3.40 14.01
N PRO A 23 -0.19 -3.96 12.85
CA PRO A 23 -1.15 -4.36 11.84
C PRO A 23 -2.08 -5.39 12.48
N ALA A 24 -3.33 -4.97 12.74
CA ALA A 24 -4.33 -5.79 13.43
C ALA A 24 -4.81 -6.96 12.53
N TYR A 25 -4.39 -6.95 11.27
CA TYR A 25 -4.81 -7.91 10.25
C TYR A 25 -3.65 -8.25 9.31
N ASP A 26 -3.51 -9.54 8.97
CA ASP A 26 -2.49 -10.07 8.05
C ASP A 26 -2.37 -9.30 6.72
N TRP A 27 -3.47 -8.79 6.18
CA TRP A 27 -3.48 -8.06 4.91
C TRP A 27 -2.76 -6.71 4.99
N GLN A 28 -2.67 -6.10 6.18
CA GLN A 28 -1.96 -4.82 6.36
C GLN A 28 -0.45 -5.02 6.35
N ASP A 29 0.05 -6.04 7.05
CA ASP A 29 1.47 -6.43 7.01
C ASP A 29 1.88 -6.81 5.57
N LEU A 30 1.03 -7.59 4.91
CA LEU A 30 1.23 -8.00 3.53
C LEU A 30 1.29 -6.79 2.57
N ALA A 31 0.39 -5.81 2.74
CA ALA A 31 0.43 -4.58 1.95
C ALA A 31 1.73 -3.79 2.20
N LEU A 32 2.18 -3.67 3.44
CA LEU A 32 3.43 -2.98 3.80
C LEU A 32 4.64 -3.66 3.16
N ARG A 33 4.71 -5.00 3.21
CA ARG A 33 5.77 -5.78 2.56
C ARG A 33 5.83 -5.55 1.05
N ILE A 34 4.68 -5.53 0.40
CA ILE A 34 4.56 -5.28 -1.05
C ILE A 34 5.00 -3.86 -1.41
N ILE A 35 4.60 -2.88 -0.60
CA ILE A 35 5.00 -1.48 -0.79
C ILE A 35 6.53 -1.34 -0.76
N ASP A 36 7.17 -2.02 0.19
CA ASP A 36 8.63 -2.02 0.35
C ASP A 36 9.32 -2.72 -0.82
N GLU A 37 8.88 -3.93 -1.16
CA GLU A 37 9.55 -4.76 -2.17
C GLU A 37 9.40 -4.23 -3.61
N LEU A 38 8.21 -3.74 -3.97
CA LEU A 38 7.96 -3.14 -5.29
C LEU A 38 8.38 -1.67 -5.38
N GLY A 39 8.80 -1.05 -4.27
CA GLY A 39 9.16 0.36 -4.22
C GLY A 39 7.99 1.28 -4.56
N ILE A 40 6.83 1.06 -3.96
CA ILE A 40 5.59 1.78 -4.34
C ILE A 40 5.60 3.20 -3.76
N PRO A 41 5.43 4.24 -4.61
CA PRO A 41 5.38 5.63 -4.14
C PRO A 41 4.20 5.86 -3.18
N PRO A 42 4.32 6.81 -2.23
CA PRO A 42 3.32 7.04 -1.19
C PRO A 42 1.91 7.31 -1.74
N LYS A 43 1.83 7.96 -2.91
CA LYS A 43 0.58 8.26 -3.63
C LYS A 43 -0.24 7.01 -3.96
N LYS A 44 0.40 5.84 -4.12
CA LYS A 44 -0.26 4.58 -4.50
C LYS A 44 -0.38 3.56 -3.37
N ARG A 45 0.17 3.85 -2.18
CA ARG A 45 0.04 2.97 -0.99
C ARG A 45 -1.41 2.68 -0.66
N ASN A 46 -2.28 3.69 -0.69
CA ASN A 46 -3.72 3.50 -0.47
C ASN A 46 -4.37 2.52 -1.46
N ALA A 47 -3.91 2.51 -2.72
CA ALA A 47 -4.40 1.54 -3.71
C ALA A 47 -3.92 0.12 -3.37
N VAL A 48 -2.68 -0.06 -2.91
CA VAL A 48 -2.16 -1.37 -2.45
C VAL A 48 -2.97 -1.88 -1.26
N PHE A 49 -3.26 -1.02 -0.28
CA PHE A 49 -4.09 -1.39 0.87
C PHE A 49 -5.51 -1.79 0.44
N ARG A 50 -6.14 -1.07 -0.49
CA ARG A 50 -7.46 -1.44 -1.03
C ARG A 50 -7.42 -2.80 -1.72
N VAL A 51 -6.40 -3.03 -2.54
CA VAL A 51 -6.20 -4.31 -3.23
C VAL A 51 -5.97 -5.47 -2.26
N CYS A 52 -5.10 -5.31 -1.26
CA CYS A 52 -4.88 -6.34 -0.25
C CYS A 52 -6.10 -6.60 0.64
N LYS A 53 -7.01 -5.62 0.76
CA LYS A 53 -8.28 -5.79 1.47
C LYS A 53 -9.35 -6.48 0.62
N GLN A 54 -9.36 -6.23 -0.70
CA GLN A 54 -10.38 -6.77 -1.62
C GLN A 54 -10.05 -8.19 -2.09
N HIS A 55 -8.77 -8.54 -2.21
CA HIS A 55 -8.35 -9.86 -2.69
C HIS A 55 -7.82 -10.73 -1.56
N PRO A 56 -8.05 -12.06 -1.63
CA PRO A 56 -7.44 -12.99 -0.70
C PRO A 56 -5.91 -13.02 -0.90
N LYS A 57 -5.18 -13.25 0.20
CA LYS A 57 -3.72 -13.30 0.26
C LYS A 57 -3.08 -14.14 -0.87
N ARG A 58 -3.66 -15.31 -1.20
CA ARG A 58 -3.21 -16.17 -2.31
C ARG A 58 -3.15 -15.47 -3.67
N VAL A 59 -4.13 -14.61 -3.97
CA VAL A 59 -4.15 -13.86 -5.24
C VAL A 59 -3.06 -12.81 -5.25
N ILE A 60 -2.89 -12.11 -4.12
CA ILE A 60 -1.85 -11.10 -3.98
C ILE A 60 -0.45 -11.72 -4.11
N GLU A 61 -0.19 -12.83 -3.41
CA GLU A 61 1.09 -13.55 -3.48
C GLU A 61 1.38 -14.05 -4.89
N LYS A 62 0.37 -14.59 -5.58
CA LYS A 62 0.52 -15.01 -6.97
C LYS A 62 0.83 -13.81 -7.88
N ALA A 63 0.12 -12.69 -7.71
CA ALA A 63 0.39 -11.47 -8.48
C ALA A 63 1.79 -10.90 -8.21
N LEU A 64 2.24 -10.97 -6.96
CA LEU A 64 3.59 -10.56 -6.57
C LEU A 64 4.65 -11.42 -7.26
N ASN A 65 4.48 -12.75 -7.27
CA ASN A 65 5.39 -13.67 -7.93
C ASN A 65 5.44 -13.47 -9.45
N ASP A 66 4.27 -13.30 -10.07
CA ASP A 66 4.12 -12.99 -11.50
C ASP A 66 4.85 -11.69 -11.87
N THR A 67 4.70 -10.66 -11.02
CA THR A 67 5.37 -9.36 -11.21
C THR A 67 6.90 -9.48 -11.08
N LYS A 68 7.40 -10.32 -10.16
CA LYS A 68 8.84 -10.60 -9.99
C LYS A 68 9.45 -11.28 -11.20
N GLU A 69 8.73 -12.24 -11.77
CA GLU A 69 9.20 -13.01 -12.92
C GLU A 69 9.23 -12.14 -14.18
N LEU A 70 8.21 -11.29 -14.36
CA LEU A 70 8.04 -10.47 -15.56
C LEU A 70 8.91 -9.20 -15.58
N VAL A 71 9.20 -8.60 -14.43
CA VAL A 71 9.87 -7.28 -14.40
C VAL A 71 11.21 -7.33 -13.68
N LYS A 72 12.27 -7.58 -14.45
CA LYS A 72 13.67 -7.48 -13.97
C LYS A 72 14.14 -6.02 -13.82
N VAL A 73 13.62 -5.08 -14.64
CA VAL A 73 14.00 -3.66 -14.64
C VAL A 73 12.75 -2.78 -14.94
N GLY A 74 12.43 -1.80 -14.11
CA GLY A 74 11.36 -0.80 -14.37
C GLY A 74 10.27 -0.66 -13.29
N GLU A 75 9.12 -0.10 -13.68
CA GLU A 75 7.96 0.21 -12.80
C GLU A 75 7.15 -1.04 -12.42
N ARG A 76 7.73 -1.91 -11.59
CA ARG A 76 7.12 -3.19 -11.14
C ARG A 76 5.71 -3.02 -10.58
N TRP A 77 5.46 -1.94 -9.84
CA TRP A 77 4.15 -1.65 -9.24
C TRP A 77 3.03 -1.48 -10.27
N ARG A 78 3.33 -0.98 -11.48
CA ARG A 78 2.31 -0.78 -12.53
C ARG A 78 1.81 -2.11 -13.08
N TYR A 79 2.72 -3.08 -13.22
CA TYR A 79 2.39 -4.45 -13.61
C TYR A 79 1.62 -5.17 -12.52
N PHE A 80 2.02 -5.01 -11.26
CA PHE A 80 1.28 -5.58 -10.12
C PHE A 80 -0.20 -5.18 -10.14
N PHE A 81 -0.51 -3.89 -10.30
CA PHE A 81 -1.90 -3.44 -10.41
C PHE A 81 -2.60 -4.01 -11.64
N LYS A 82 -1.91 -4.07 -12.79
CA LYS A 82 -2.48 -4.61 -14.03
C LYS A 82 -2.78 -6.12 -13.93
N VAL A 83 -1.91 -6.90 -13.29
CA VAL A 83 -2.11 -8.35 -13.07
C VAL A 83 -3.30 -8.59 -12.15
N ILE A 84 -3.44 -7.78 -11.10
CA ILE A 84 -4.58 -7.88 -10.18
C ILE A 84 -5.88 -7.48 -10.86
N GLU A 85 -5.90 -6.36 -11.60
CA GLU A 85 -7.06 -5.92 -12.37
C GLU A 85 -7.46 -6.95 -13.46
N ASN A 86 -6.47 -7.60 -14.10
CA ASN A 86 -6.74 -8.71 -15.03
C ASN A 86 -7.22 -9.98 -14.33
N LYS A 87 -6.96 -10.16 -13.03
CA LYS A 87 -7.50 -11.29 -12.27
C LYS A 87 -8.98 -11.12 -11.96
N GLU A 88 -9.43 -9.88 -11.80
CA GLU A 88 -10.84 -9.54 -11.54
C GLU A 88 -11.72 -9.75 -12.77
N ARG A 89 -11.15 -9.62 -13.97
CA ARG A 89 -11.80 -10.11 -15.18
C ARG A 89 -11.45 -11.59 -15.35
N PRO A 90 -12.37 -12.54 -15.10
CA PRO A 90 -12.19 -13.87 -15.64
C PRO A 90 -12.11 -13.71 -17.16
N LEU A 91 -10.90 -13.83 -17.72
CA LEU A 91 -10.73 -13.87 -19.16
C LEU A 91 -11.47 -15.12 -19.63
N GLU A 92 -12.59 -14.90 -20.30
CA GLU A 92 -13.16 -15.85 -21.24
C GLU A 92 -12.01 -16.39 -22.09
N THR A 93 -11.73 -17.68 -21.89
CA THR A 93 -10.82 -18.42 -22.75
C THR A 93 -11.48 -18.49 -24.12
N LYS A 94 -11.18 -17.54 -25.01
CA LYS A 94 -11.44 -17.74 -26.43
C LYS A 94 -10.46 -18.78 -26.93
N LYS A 95 -10.95 -20.03 -26.92
CA LYS A 95 -10.41 -21.16 -27.67
C LYS A 95 -10.78 -21.01 -29.15
#